data_AF-A0A519LAG3-F1
#
_entry.id   AF-A0A519LAG3-F1
#
_cell.length_a   1.000
_cell.length_b   1.000
_cell.length_c   1.000
_cell.angle_alpha   90.00
_cell.angle_beta   90.00
_cell.angle_gamma   90.00
#
_symmetry.space_group_name_H-M   'P 1'
#
loop_
_entity.id
_entity.type
_entity.pdbx_description
1 polymer ?
#
loop_
_entity_poly.entity_id
_entity_poly.type
_entity_poly.pdbx_seq_one_letter_code
_entity_poly.pdbx_strand_id
1 'polypeptide(L)' 'MTTPVDRLNAIMARLRAPVGGCPWDIEQTFETIAPYTLEEAYEVADAIERKDWTELKSELGDLLFQVVFHARMAEEQG' A
#
# COMPACT_ATOMS: atom_id res chain seq x y z
N MET A 1 11.36 -10.55 -17.21
CA MET A 1 11.16 -9.07 -17.08
C MET A 1 10.41 -8.86 -15.78
N THR A 2 10.87 -7.96 -14.92
CA THR A 2 10.22 -7.64 -13.64
C THR A 2 8.95 -6.85 -13.90
N THR A 3 7.82 -7.27 -13.33
CA THR A 3 6.55 -6.55 -13.49
C THR A 3 6.50 -5.32 -12.56
N PRO A 4 5.59 -4.34 -12.82
CA PRO A 4 5.38 -3.23 -11.89
C PRO A 4 5.02 -3.69 -10.47
N VAL A 5 4.26 -4.78 -10.35
CA VAL A 5 3.87 -5.36 -9.04
C VAL A 5 5.06 -5.97 -8.34
N ASP A 6 5.93 -6.69 -9.05
CA ASP A 6 7.18 -7.22 -8.47
C ASP A 6 8.07 -6.07 -7.94
N ARG A 7 8.13 -4.96 -8.67
CA ARG A 7 8.86 -3.76 -8.23
C ARG A 7 8.23 -3.16 -6.98
N LEU A 8 6.89 -3.08 -6.88
CA LEU A 8 6.19 -2.58 -5.70
C LEU A 8 6.49 -3.45 -4.47
N ASN A 9 6.44 -4.77 -4.62
CA ASN A 9 6.79 -5.72 -3.56
C ASN A 9 8.24 -5.53 -3.06
N ALA A 10 9.18 -5.31 -4.00
CA ALA A 10 10.58 -5.05 -3.67
C ALA A 10 10.79 -3.69 -2.97
N ILE A 11 10.04 -2.66 -3.36
CA ILE A 11 10.05 -1.36 -2.67
C ILE A 11 9.54 -1.53 -1.24
N MET A 12 8.40 -2.19 -1.04
CA MET A 12 7.85 -2.43 0.30
C MET A 12 8.82 -3.23 1.18
N ALA A 13 9.48 -4.25 0.62
CA ALA A 13 10.54 -4.99 1.31
C ALA A 13 11.65 -4.08 1.84
N ARG A 14 12.08 -3.13 1.01
CA ARG A 14 13.14 -2.19 1.35
C ARG A 14 12.69 -1.18 2.39
N LEU A 15 11.46 -0.68 2.26
CA LEU A 15 10.89 0.29 3.21
C LEU A 15 10.77 -0.31 4.61
N ARG A 16 10.31 -1.56 4.72
CA ARG A 16 10.14 -2.26 6.00
C ARG A 16 11.35 -3.08 6.46
N ALA A 17 12.49 -2.97 5.78
CA ALA A 17 13.70 -3.69 6.16
C ALA A 17 14.16 -3.27 7.58
N PRO A 18 14.43 -4.20 8.52
CA PRO A 18 14.81 -3.87 9.91
C PRO A 18 16.07 -3.00 10.01
N VAL A 19 16.95 -3.06 9.02
CA VAL A 19 18.17 -2.26 8.93
C VAL A 19 18.12 -1.42 7.66
N GLY A 20 18.10 -0.10 7.82
CA GLY A 20 18.12 0.85 6.70
C GLY A 20 16.77 1.05 5.99
N GLY A 21 15.69 0.46 6.51
CA GLY A 21 14.33 0.80 6.11
C GLY A 21 13.89 2.16 6.65
N CYS A 22 12.68 2.56 6.26
CA CYS A 22 12.04 3.78 6.74
C CYS A 22 11.51 3.54 8.17
N PRO A 23 11.89 4.37 9.16
CA PRO A 23 11.45 4.18 10.54
C PRO A 23 9.93 4.15 10.70
N TRP A 24 9.22 5.04 10.01
CA TRP A 24 7.76 5.09 10.07
C TRP A 24 7.16 3.80 9.52
N ASP A 25 7.62 3.33 8.36
CA ASP A 25 7.09 2.11 7.73
C ASP A 25 7.33 0.88 8.62
N ILE A 26 8.49 0.77 9.27
CA ILE A 26 8.83 -0.35 10.17
C ILE A 26 7.91 -0.41 11.39
N GLU A 27 7.53 0.74 11.95
CA GLU A 27 6.71 0.84 13.16
C GLU A 27 5.22 0.51 12.93
N GLN A 28 4.78 0.41 11.67
CA GLN A 28 3.38 0.14 11.36
C GLN A 28 2.97 -1.31 11.63
N THR A 29 1.72 -1.46 12.07
CA THR A 29 1.03 -2.75 12.30
C THR A 29 -0.23 -2.83 11.44
N PHE A 30 -0.88 -4.01 11.42
CA PHE A 30 -2.16 -4.17 10.74
C PHE A 30 -3.20 -3.13 11.19
N GLU A 31 -3.25 -2.87 12.50
CA GLU A 31 -4.19 -1.92 13.11
C GLU A 31 -3.86 -0.48 12.74
N THR A 32 -2.59 -0.10 12.62
CA THR A 32 -2.22 1.28 12.25
C THR A 32 -2.45 1.55 10.77
N ILE A 33 -2.35 0.53 9.91
CA ILE A 33 -2.59 0.67 8.46
C ILE A 33 -4.07 0.54 8.08
N ALA A 34 -4.89 -0.14 8.88
CA ALA A 34 -6.30 -0.37 8.57
C ALA A 34 -7.12 0.92 8.27
N PRO A 35 -6.98 2.04 9.02
CA PRO A 35 -7.68 3.28 8.71
C PRO A 35 -7.33 3.84 7.33
N TYR A 36 -6.05 3.83 6.96
CA TYR A 36 -5.60 4.26 5.63
C TYR A 36 -6.17 3.35 4.55
N THR A 37 -6.18 2.03 4.75
CA THR A 37 -6.80 1.10 3.79
C THR A 37 -8.29 1.42 3.55
N LEU A 38 -8.99 1.83 4.60
CA LEU A 38 -10.40 2.23 4.50
C LEU A 38 -10.56 3.57 3.75
N GLU A 39 -9.71 4.55 4.05
CA GLU A 39 -9.67 5.86 3.39
C GLU A 39 -9.48 5.72 1.89
N GLU A 40 -8.44 5.03 1.44
CA GLU A 40 -8.15 4.81 0.02
C GLU A 40 -9.31 4.07 -0.70
N ALA A 41 -9.99 3.15 -0.01
CA ALA A 41 -11.14 2.45 -0.58
C ALA A 41 -12.33 3.39 -0.79
N TYR A 42 -12.54 4.36 0.11
CA TYR A 42 -13.55 5.40 -0.06
C TYR A 42 -13.16 6.38 -1.18
N GLU A 43 -11.88 6.73 -1.30
CA GLU A 43 -11.39 7.62 -2.36
C GLU A 43 -11.52 6.97 -3.75
N VAL A 44 -11.22 5.67 -3.88
CA VAL A 44 -11.53 4.89 -5.09
C VAL A 44 -13.01 4.96 -5.43
N ALA A 45 -13.90 4.76 -4.44
CA ALA A 45 -15.34 4.80 -4.66
C ALA A 45 -15.81 6.20 -5.11
N ASP A 46 -15.33 7.25 -4.45
CA ASP A 46 -15.64 8.64 -4.77
C ASP A 46 -15.15 9.03 -6.18
N ALA A 47 -13.92 8.65 -6.55
CA ALA A 47 -13.39 8.89 -7.89
C ALA A 47 -14.25 8.23 -8.98
N ILE A 48 -14.79 7.03 -8.72
CA ILE A 48 -15.74 6.35 -9.63
C ILE A 48 -17.06 7.13 -9.72
N GLU A 49 -17.63 7.56 -8.59
CA GLU A 49 -18.89 8.31 -8.56
C GLU A 49 -18.77 9.63 -9.32
N ARG A 50 -17.66 10.33 -9.15
CA ARG A 50 -17.33 11.58 -9.86
C ARG A 50 -16.91 11.36 -11.31
N LYS A 51 -16.68 10.12 -11.73
CA LYS A 51 -16.11 9.75 -13.05
C LYS A 51 -14.76 10.42 -13.31
N ASP A 52 -13.98 10.65 -12.25
CA ASP A 52 -12.62 11.15 -12.37
C ASP A 52 -11.66 9.98 -12.58
N TRP A 53 -11.44 9.64 -13.85
CA TRP A 53 -10.58 8.52 -14.22
C TRP A 53 -9.10 8.78 -13.98
N THR A 54 -8.71 10.04 -13.81
CA THR A 54 -7.31 10.40 -13.51
C THR A 54 -7.04 10.14 -12.05
N GLU A 55 -7.92 10.62 -11.17
CA GLU A 55 -7.87 10.38 -9.73
C GLU A 55 -8.03 8.90 -9.42
N LEU A 56 -8.99 8.21 -10.04
CA LEU A 56 -9.19 6.77 -9.88
C LEU A 56 -7.89 5.98 -10.09
N LYS A 57 -7.07 6.36 -11.08
CA LYS A 57 -5.80 5.69 -11.32
C LYS A 57 -4.81 5.90 -10.17
N SER A 58 -4.82 7.08 -9.54
CA SER A 58 -3.99 7.37 -8.36
C SER A 58 -4.46 6.53 -7.18
N GLU A 59 -5.74 6.61 -6.84
CA GLU A 59 -6.31 5.93 -5.65
C GLU A 59 -6.21 4.41 -5.76
N LEU A 60 -6.34 3.84 -6.97
CA LEU A 60 -6.08 2.41 -7.17
C LEU A 60 -4.62 2.03 -6.92
N GLY A 61 -3.67 2.94 -7.18
CA GLY A 61 -2.26 2.76 -6.86
C GLY A 61 -2.02 2.79 -5.36
N ASP A 62 -2.64 3.74 -4.67
CA ASP A 62 -2.50 3.92 -3.22
C ASP A 62 -3.20 2.79 -2.46
N LEU A 63 -4.41 2.39 -2.85
CA LEU A 63 -5.08 1.19 -2.31
C LEU A 63 -4.26 -0.08 -2.56
N LEU A 64 -3.65 -0.25 -3.74
CA LEU A 64 -2.77 -1.39 -4.01
C LEU A 64 -1.53 -1.37 -3.11
N PHE A 65 -0.97 -0.19 -2.83
CA PHE A 65 0.14 -0.04 -1.89
C PHE A 65 -0.27 -0.51 -0.48
N GLN A 66 -1.46 -0.15 0.00
CA GLN A 66 -1.96 -0.64 1.30
C GLN A 66 -2.11 -2.16 1.35
N VAL A 67 -2.60 -2.79 0.26
CA VAL A 67 -2.69 -4.26 0.15
C VAL A 67 -1.31 -4.91 0.24
N VAL A 68 -0.31 -4.36 -0.48
CA VAL A 68 1.07 -4.87 -0.45
C VAL A 68 1.70 -4.64 0.93
N PHE A 69 1.35 -3.56 1.62
CA PHE A 69 1.82 -3.26 2.97
C PHE A 69 1.37 -4.35 3.96
N HIS A 70 0.06 -4.66 3.99
CA HIS A 70 -0.47 -5.76 4.80
C HIS A 70 0.13 -7.11 4.44
N ALA A 71 0.30 -7.41 3.14
CA ALA A 71 0.91 -8.65 2.69
C ALA A 71 2.36 -8.80 3.19
N ARG A 72 3.14 -7.71 3.16
CA ARG A 72 4.52 -7.68 3.71
C ARG A 72 4.52 -7.94 5.22
N MET A 73 3.64 -7.28 5.97
CA MET A 73 3.52 -7.50 7.42
C MET A 73 3.13 -8.95 7.77
N ALA A 74 2.25 -9.56 6.96
CA ALA A 74 1.89 -10.97 7.13
C ALA A 74 3.08 -11.90 6.84
N GLU A 75 3.80 -11.68 5.75
CA GLU A 75 5.01 -12.46 5.42
C GLU A 75 6.08 -12.37 6.53
N GLU A 76 6.23 -11.20 7.16
CA GLU A 76 7.14 -11.00 8.30
C GLU A 76 6.77 -11.83 9.55
N GLN A 77 5.51 -12.26 9.69
CA GLN A 77 5.02 -13.05 10.82
C GLN A 77 5.07 -14.58 10.58
N GLY A 78 5.39 -15.03 9.36
CA GLY A 78 5.46 -16.45 8.96
C GLY A 78 4.14 -16.99 8.40
#